data_AF-A0A2V5IQE8-F1
#
_entry.id   AF-A0A2V5IQE8-F1
#
_cell.length_a   1.000
_cell.length_b   1.000
_cell.length_c   1.000
_cell.angle_alpha   90.00
_cell.angle_beta   90.00
_cell.angle_gamma   90.00
#
_symmetry.space_group_name_H-M   'P 1'
#
loop_
_entity.id
_entity.type
_entity.pdbx_description
1 polymer ?
#
loop_
_entity_poly.entity_id
_entity_poly.type
_entity_poly.pdbx_seq_one_letter_code
_entity_poly.pdbx_strand_id
1 'polypeptide(L)' 'MTPKGRDPIGLDTINIRGSTIRYYILPDSLPLDTLLIDDTPKPKNKARKEADRGGRGGRGF' A
#
# COMPACT_ATOMS: atom_id res chain seq x y z
N MET A 1 -26.61 0.20 13.08
CA MET A 1 -26.34 0.91 11.81
C MET A 1 -27.23 2.16 11.75
N THR A 2 -26.69 3.30 11.33
CA THR A 2 -27.45 4.54 11.15
C THR A 2 -27.51 4.88 9.66
N PRO A 3 -28.55 4.45 8.93
CA PRO A 3 -28.72 4.83 7.54
C PRO A 3 -28.86 6.35 7.45
N LYS A 4 -28.31 6.95 6.39
CA LYS A 4 -28.39 8.40 6.20
C LYS A 4 -29.87 8.84 6.19
N GLY A 5 -30.22 9.80 7.05
CA GLY A 5 -31.58 10.34 7.14
C GLY A 5 -32.59 9.41 7.82
N ARG A 6 -32.13 8.40 8.57
CA ARG A 6 -32.97 7.54 9.39
C ARG A 6 -32.40 7.41 10.80
N ASP A 7 -33.25 6.99 11.72
CA ASP A 7 -32.83 6.72 13.09
C ASP A 7 -31.82 5.56 13.16
N PRO A 8 -30.94 5.56 14.18
CA PRO A 8 -30.04 4.45 14.45
C PRO A 8 -30.80 3.16 14.74
N ILE A 9 -30.38 2.07 14.08
CA ILE A 9 -30.95 0.73 14.27
C ILE A 9 -29.92 -0.14 14.99
N GLY A 10 -30.31 -0.73 16.13
CA GLY A 10 -29.52 -1.78 16.79
C GLY A 10 -29.51 -3.05 15.95
N LEU A 11 -28.36 -3.69 15.79
CA LEU A 11 -28.21 -4.93 15.03
C LEU A 11 -27.37 -5.91 15.85
N ASP A 12 -27.80 -7.16 15.92
CA ASP A 12 -27.02 -8.22 16.58
C ASP A 12 -25.82 -8.66 15.74
N THR A 13 -25.93 -8.59 14.40
CA THR A 13 -24.86 -8.94 13.46
C THR A 13 -25.00 -8.13 12.17
N ILE A 14 -23.87 -7.71 11.58
CA ILE A 14 -23.80 -6.97 10.32
C ILE A 14 -22.63 -7.45 9.46
N ASN A 15 -22.85 -7.58 8.15
CA ASN A 15 -21.81 -7.89 7.18
C ASN A 15 -21.68 -6.72 6.18
N ILE A 16 -20.47 -6.24 5.94
CA ILE A 16 -20.19 -5.11 5.04
C ILE A 16 -19.14 -5.54 4.02
N ARG A 17 -19.36 -5.23 2.74
CA ARG A 17 -18.38 -5.47 1.67
C ARG A 17 -17.20 -4.51 1.84
N GLY A 18 -15.97 -5.03 1.92
CA GLY A 18 -14.77 -4.21 2.17
C GLY A 18 -14.61 -3.00 1.22
N SER A 19 -14.99 -3.15 -0.05
CA SER A 19 -14.86 -2.09 -1.05
C SER A 19 -15.76 -0.86 -0.81
N THR A 20 -16.76 -0.92 0.08
CA THR A 20 -17.64 0.22 0.38
C THR A 20 -17.16 1.05 1.57
N ILE A 21 -16.11 0.60 2.25
CA ILE A 21 -15.63 1.20 3.50
C ILE A 21 -14.61 2.29 3.15
N ARG A 22 -14.84 3.49 3.69
CA ARG A 22 -14.00 4.68 3.43
C ARG A 22 -13.10 5.04 4.60
N TYR A 23 -13.56 4.77 5.82
CA TYR A 23 -12.87 5.11 7.06
C TYR A 23 -13.04 3.98 8.06
N TYR A 24 -11.99 3.71 8.82
CA TYR A 24 -12.01 2.88 10.02
C TYR A 24 -11.45 3.72 11.16
N ILE A 25 -12.15 3.73 12.28
CA ILE A 25 -11.67 4.35 13.52
C ILE A 25 -10.99 3.23 14.30
N LEU A 26 -9.66 3.28 14.36
CA LEU A 26 -8.86 2.29 15.08
C LEU A 26 -8.66 2.73 16.54
N PRO A 27 -8.45 1.79 17.48
CA PRO A 27 -8.07 2.14 18.84
C PRO A 27 -6.73 2.90 18.88
N ASP A 28 -6.63 3.90 19.74
CA ASP A 28 -5.43 4.74 19.87
C ASP A 28 -4.17 3.95 20.28
N SER A 29 -4.35 2.83 20.99
CA SER A 29 -3.27 1.96 21.47
C SER A 29 -2.78 0.93 20.44
N LEU A 30 -3.31 0.94 19.22
CA LEU A 30 -2.90 -0.02 18.19
C LEU A 30 -1.50 0.34 17.65
N PRO A 31 -0.50 -0.57 17.73
CA PRO A 31 0.85 -0.29 17.27
C PRO A 31 0.93 -0.38 15.73
N LEU A 32 0.58 0.72 15.05
CA LEU A 32 0.56 0.78 13.59
C LEU A 32 1.94 0.59 12.98
N ASP A 33 2.99 1.16 13.58
CA ASP A 33 4.35 1.09 13.03
C ASP A 33 4.87 -0.34 12.89
N THR A 34 4.45 -1.24 13.77
CA THR A 34 4.82 -2.66 13.70
C THR A 34 3.93 -3.45 12.75
N LEU A 35 2.65 -3.06 12.61
CA LEU A 35 1.68 -3.74 11.76
C LEU A 35 1.73 -3.30 10.30
N LEU A 36 2.25 -2.10 10.04
CA LEU A 36 2.39 -1.52 8.69
C LEU A 36 3.78 -1.78 8.09
N ILE A 37 4.55 -2.70 8.67
CA ILE A 37 5.84 -3.10 8.10
C ILE A 37 5.57 -3.89 6.82
N ASP A 38 6.14 -3.40 5.72
CA ASP A 38 6.24 -4.15 4.47
C ASP A 38 7.26 -5.28 4.65
N ASP A 39 6.82 -6.42 5.19
CA ASP A 39 7.60 -7.66 5.29
C ASP A 39 7.83 -8.32 3.91
N THR A 40 7.46 -7.64 2.83
CA THR A 40 7.74 -8.09 1.48
C THR A 40 9.26 -8.09 1.24
N PRO A 41 9.87 -9.25 0.94
CA PRO A 41 11.30 -9.30 0.69
C PRO A 41 11.62 -8.42 -0.50
N LYS A 42 12.40 -7.35 -0.26
CA LYS A 42 12.79 -6.39 -1.31
C LYS A 42 13.34 -7.15 -2.51
N PRO A 43 12.73 -7.05 -3.70
CA PRO A 43 13.25 -7.72 -4.88
C PRO A 43 14.64 -7.17 -5.17
N LYS A 44 15.67 -8.02 -5.02
CA LYS A 44 17.08 -7.71 -5.36
C LYS A 44 17.22 -7.61 -6.88
N ASN A 45 16.69 -6.54 -7.48
CA ASN A 45 16.95 -6.23 -8.88
C ASN A 45 18.36 -5.64 -9.02
N LYS A 46 19.38 -6.52 -9.08
CA LYS A 46 20.69 -6.21 -9.66
C LYS A 46 20.60 -6.33 -11.19
N ALA A 47 19.94 -5.38 -11.84
CA ALA A 47 20.01 -5.24 -13.29
C ALA A 47 19.76 -3.79 -13.72
N ARG A 48 20.58 -2.86 -13.22
CA ARG A 48 20.95 -1.70 -14.04
C ARG A 48 22.31 -2.01 -14.64
N LYS A 49 22.29 -2.47 -15.89
CA LYS A 49 23.42 -2.35 -16.80
C LYS A 49 23.80 -0.86 -16.83
N GLU A 50 24.86 -0.55 -16.11
CA GLU A 50 25.93 0.38 -16.48
C GLU A 50 25.57 1.34 -17.63
N ALA A 51 24.94 2.45 -17.27
CA ALA A 51 25.28 3.70 -17.93
C ALA A 51 26.47 4.26 -17.14
N ASP A 52 27.66 4.29 -17.74
CA ASP A 52 28.43 5.52 -18.01
C ASP A 52 29.94 5.24 -18.30
N ARG A 53 30.47 5.96 -19.31
CA ARG A 53 31.88 6.37 -19.57
C ARG A 53 32.91 5.46 -20.28
N GLY A 54 33.33 5.96 -21.45
CA GLY A 54 34.66 5.80 -22.05
C GLY A 54 34.58 5.21 -23.46
N GLY A 55 35.05 5.79 -24.56
CA GLY A 55 35.90 6.94 -24.82
C GLY A 55 36.63 6.65 -26.15
N ARG A 56 36.51 7.56 -27.13
CA ARG A 56 37.51 7.91 -28.16
C ARG A 56 37.92 6.87 -29.25
N GLY A 57 37.68 7.27 -30.51
CA GLY A 57 38.37 6.82 -31.72
C GLY A 57 37.65 5.70 -32.47
N GLY A 58 37.42 5.72 -33.78
CA GLY A 58 37.90 6.55 -34.88
C GLY A 58 38.07 5.62 -36.10
N ARG A 59 37.44 6.00 -37.23
CA ARG A 59 37.73 5.59 -38.62
C ARG A 59 37.53 4.11 -39.03
N GLY A 60 36.72 3.93 -40.08
CA GLY A 60 37.21 3.36 -41.34
C GLY A 60 36.70 1.98 -41.75
N PHE A 61 36.14 1.96 -42.97
CA PHE A 61 35.74 0.85 -43.85
C PHE A 61 34.44 0.11 -43.54
#